data_AF-A0A849E7X1-F1
#
_entry.id   AF-A0A849E7X1-F1
#
_cell.length_a   1.000
_cell.length_b   1.000
_cell.length_c   1.000
_cell.angle_alpha   90.00
_cell.angle_beta   90.00
_cell.angle_gamma   90.00
#
_symmetry.space_group_name_H-M   'P 1'
#
loop_
_entity.id
_entity.type
_entity.pdbx_description
1 polymer ?
#
loop_
_entity_poly.entity_id
_entity_poly.type
_entity_poly.pdbx_seq_one_letter_code
_entity_poly.pdbx_strand_id
1 'polypeptide(L)'
;AMGGVVVGYEMGRQLKVPAIFCERVDGNLVFRRGFEIEPGMRCIMIEDIVTTGLSSRECIAAIAQAGGETLGAACLVDRSGGKADVGVPLVSLAQLEVPTFEADKLPPELAATEAVKPGSRGLKV
;
A
#
# COMPACT_ATOMS: atom_id res chain seq x y z
N ALA A 1 -3.45 -4.77 -2.13
CA ALA A 1 -3.91 -5.29 -0.83
C ALA A 1 -5.24 -4.62 -0.49
N MET A 2 -6.02 -5.10 0.49
CA MET A 2 -7.30 -4.46 0.88
C MET A 2 -7.20 -3.58 2.14
N GLY A 3 -6.05 -3.60 2.84
CA GLY A 3 -5.86 -2.90 4.11
C GLY A 3 -6.06 -1.38 4.01
N GLY A 4 -5.53 -0.76 2.95
CA GLY A 4 -5.68 0.67 2.70
C GLY A 4 -7.10 1.17 2.40
N VAL A 5 -8.09 0.29 2.16
CA VAL A 5 -9.44 0.73 1.73
C VAL A 5 -10.13 1.59 2.79
N VAL A 6 -10.09 1.19 4.06
CA VAL A 6 -10.74 1.95 5.15
C VAL A 6 -10.03 3.28 5.38
N VAL A 7 -8.70 3.28 5.31
CA VAL A 7 -7.87 4.49 5.46
C VAL A 7 -8.12 5.47 4.31
N GLY A 8 -8.17 4.97 3.07
CA GLY A 8 -8.49 5.76 1.87
C GLY A 8 -9.89 6.35 1.94
N TYR A 9 -10.88 5.57 2.40
CA TYR A 9 -12.24 6.06 2.61
C TYR A 9 -12.29 7.21 3.63
N GLU A 10 -11.65 7.05 4.79
CA GLU A 10 -11.64 8.10 5.82
C GLU A 10 -10.89 9.36 5.34
N MET A 11 -9.79 9.21 4.61
CA MET A 11 -9.08 10.33 3.99
C MET A 11 -9.95 11.08 2.99
N GLY A 12 -10.65 10.37 2.10
CA GLY A 12 -11.61 10.99 1.17
C GLY A 12 -12.71 11.75 1.90
N ARG A 13 -13.25 11.17 2.98
CA ARG A 13 -14.26 11.83 3.84
C ARG A 13 -13.76 13.14 4.44
N GLN A 14 -12.53 13.15 4.99
CA GLN A 14 -11.94 14.34 5.61
C GLN A 14 -11.59 15.43 4.58
N LEU A 15 -11.07 15.03 3.41
CA LEU A 15 -10.71 15.94 2.32
C LEU A 15 -11.91 16.37 1.48
N LYS A 16 -13.09 15.77 1.69
CA LYS A 16 -14.32 15.99 0.91
C LYS A 16 -14.12 15.70 -0.59
N VAL A 17 -13.39 14.63 -0.89
CA VAL A 17 -13.14 14.14 -2.26
C VAL A 17 -13.59 12.67 -2.39
N PRO A 18 -13.88 12.18 -3.60
CA PRO A 18 -14.18 10.77 -3.81
C PRO A 18 -13.05 9.87 -3.33
N ALA A 19 -13.40 8.73 -2.75
CA ALA A 19 -12.46 7.65 -2.44
C ALA A 19 -12.82 6.42 -3.27
N ILE A 20 -11.85 5.92 -4.01
CA ILE A 20 -11.94 4.69 -4.82
C ILE A 20 -10.77 3.78 -4.47
N PHE A 21 -10.86 2.50 -4.81
CA PHE A 21 -9.78 1.55 -4.54
C PHE A 21 -9.56 0.61 -5.72
N CYS A 22 -8.33 0.13 -5.86
CA CYS A 22 -7.96 -0.90 -6.82
C CYS A 22 -8.04 -2.29 -6.18
N GLU A 23 -8.42 -3.27 -6.97
CA GLU A 23 -8.45 -4.68 -6.60
C GLU A 23 -7.40 -5.44 -7.41
N ARG A 24 -6.91 -6.57 -6.88
CA ARG A 24 -5.99 -7.41 -7.64
C ARG A 24 -6.78 -8.39 -8.50
N VAL A 25 -6.58 -8.32 -9.81
CA VAL A 25 -7.15 -9.23 -10.82
C VAL A 25 -6.01 -9.73 -11.68
N ASP A 26 -5.86 -11.05 -11.78
CA ASP A 26 -4.81 -11.70 -12.56
C ASP A 26 -3.40 -11.14 -12.30
N GLY A 27 -3.12 -10.83 -11.02
CA GLY A 27 -1.84 -10.29 -10.56
C GLY A 27 -1.72 -8.75 -10.61
N ASN A 28 -2.58 -8.08 -11.37
CA ASN A 28 -2.53 -6.62 -11.60
C ASN A 28 -3.50 -5.85 -10.70
N LEU A 29 -3.12 -4.65 -10.28
CA LEU A 29 -4.06 -3.73 -9.61
C LEU A 29 -4.90 -3.02 -10.67
N VAL A 30 -6.22 -3.14 -10.56
CA VAL A 30 -7.18 -2.54 -11.49
C VAL A 30 -8.32 -1.87 -10.73
N PHE A 31 -8.85 -0.79 -11.27
CA PHE A 31 -10.10 -0.19 -10.80
C PHE A 31 -11.28 -1.02 -11.33
N ARG A 32 -12.25 -1.32 -10.46
CA ARG A 32 -13.46 -2.07 -10.79
C ARG A 32 -14.70 -1.31 -10.36
N ARG A 33 -15.88 -1.92 -10.56
CA ARG A 33 -17.17 -1.49 -9.98
C ARG A 33 -17.62 -0.07 -10.41
N GLY A 34 -17.22 0.36 -11.60
CA GLY A 34 -17.54 1.70 -12.12
C GLY A 34 -16.71 2.82 -11.51
N PHE A 35 -15.59 2.50 -10.83
CA PHE A 35 -14.62 3.52 -10.47
C PHE A 35 -13.92 4.02 -11.73
N GLU A 36 -14.07 5.30 -11.98
CA GLU A 36 -13.47 5.98 -13.12
C GLU A 36 -12.52 7.06 -12.61
N ILE A 37 -11.40 7.20 -13.31
CA ILE A 37 -10.46 8.30 -13.17
C ILE A 37 -10.50 9.02 -14.51
N GLU A 38 -10.87 10.29 -14.50
CA GLU A 38 -10.85 11.08 -15.72
C GLU A 38 -9.41 11.43 -16.11
N PRO A 39 -9.11 11.56 -17.41
CA PRO A 39 -7.79 12.02 -17.86
C PRO A 39 -7.39 13.34 -17.20
N GLY A 40 -6.21 13.37 -16.57
CA GLY A 40 -5.68 14.52 -15.84
C GLY A 40 -6.22 14.68 -14.41
N MET A 41 -7.07 13.77 -13.93
CA MET A 41 -7.58 13.84 -12.56
C MET A 41 -6.44 13.68 -11.55
N ARG A 42 -6.33 14.67 -10.66
CA ARG A 42 -5.32 14.72 -9.60
C ARG A 42 -5.69 13.78 -8.46
N CYS A 43 -4.80 12.84 -8.15
CA CYS A 43 -5.02 11.76 -7.19
C CYS A 43 -3.98 11.81 -6.05
N ILE A 44 -4.40 11.34 -4.87
CA ILE A 44 -3.51 11.03 -3.75
C ILE A 44 -3.66 9.53 -3.47
N MET A 45 -2.56 8.80 -3.44
CA MET A 45 -2.56 7.37 -3.14
C MET A 45 -2.50 7.16 -1.62
N ILE A 46 -3.44 6.38 -1.07
CA ILE A 46 -3.55 6.14 0.37
C ILE A 46 -3.36 4.64 0.67
N GLU A 47 -2.50 4.34 1.65
CA GLU A 47 -2.27 2.99 2.18
C GLU A 47 -2.47 2.99 3.72
N ASP A 48 -2.67 1.80 4.29
CA ASP A 48 -2.57 1.63 5.74
C ASP A 48 -1.09 1.54 6.16
N ILE A 49 -0.34 0.62 5.55
CA ILE A 49 1.05 0.34 5.86
C ILE A 49 1.88 0.26 4.58
N VAL A 50 2.96 1.04 4.54
CA VAL A 50 4.00 0.91 3.51
C VAL A 50 5.14 0.06 4.05
N THR A 51 5.56 -0.94 3.28
CA THR A 51 6.76 -1.76 3.57
C THR A 51 7.83 -1.50 2.51
N THR A 52 7.90 -2.32 1.46
CA THR A 52 8.84 -2.11 0.34
C THR A 52 8.35 -1.10 -0.69
N GLY A 53 7.13 -0.59 -0.53
CA GLY A 53 6.46 0.30 -1.48
C GLY A 53 5.95 -0.37 -2.76
N LEU A 54 6.10 -1.70 -2.93
CA LEU A 54 5.69 -2.37 -4.18
C LEU A 54 4.20 -2.20 -4.50
N SER A 55 3.32 -2.50 -3.54
CA SER A 55 1.86 -2.33 -3.69
C SER A 55 1.50 -0.88 -4.02
N SER A 56 2.17 0.08 -3.38
CA SER A 56 2.01 1.50 -3.60
C SER A 56 2.38 1.89 -5.04
N ARG A 57 3.54 1.45 -5.54
CA ARG A 57 3.97 1.71 -6.93
C ARG A 57 3.02 1.07 -7.95
N GLU A 58 2.54 -0.14 -7.70
CA GLU A 58 1.54 -0.79 -8.56
C GLU A 58 0.22 0.01 -8.58
N CYS A 59 -0.21 0.56 -7.44
CA CYS A 59 -1.41 1.40 -7.36
C CYS A 59 -1.24 2.72 -8.13
N ILE A 60 -0.07 3.36 -7.98
CA ILE A 60 0.29 4.58 -8.70
C ILE A 60 0.34 4.32 -10.21
N ALA A 61 0.89 3.19 -10.63
CA ALA A 61 0.88 2.77 -12.03
C ALA A 61 -0.55 2.56 -12.55
N ALA A 62 -1.45 1.96 -11.74
CA ALA A 62 -2.86 1.81 -12.10
C ALA A 62 -3.57 3.16 -12.25
N ILE A 63 -3.29 4.14 -11.38
CA ILE A 63 -3.78 5.52 -11.51
C ILE A 63 -3.34 6.12 -12.85
N ALA A 64 -2.05 6.02 -13.18
CA ALA A 64 -1.50 6.53 -14.42
C ALA A 64 -2.10 5.85 -15.66
N GLN A 65 -2.28 4.52 -15.63
CA GLN A 65 -2.93 3.76 -16.70
C GLN A 65 -4.39 4.17 -16.92
N ALA A 66 -5.08 4.58 -15.86
CA ALA A 66 -6.44 5.13 -15.94
C ALA A 66 -6.47 6.62 -16.37
N GLY A 67 -5.30 7.24 -16.60
CA GLY A 67 -5.19 8.64 -17.04
C GLY A 67 -5.06 9.67 -15.92
N GLY A 68 -4.98 9.24 -14.66
CA GLY A 68 -4.81 10.14 -13.51
C GLY A 68 -3.38 10.58 -13.26
N GLU A 69 -3.22 11.66 -12.51
CA GLU A 69 -1.94 12.19 -12.05
C GLU A 69 -1.80 11.98 -10.54
N THR A 70 -0.83 11.18 -10.09
CA THR A 70 -0.57 11.03 -8.65
C THR A 70 0.34 12.14 -8.16
N LEU A 71 -0.16 12.96 -7.22
CA LEU A 71 0.60 14.08 -6.66
C LEU A 71 1.45 13.71 -5.44
N GLY A 72 1.06 12.63 -4.76
CA GLY A 72 1.64 12.22 -3.49
C GLY A 72 0.98 10.96 -2.95
N ALA A 73 1.61 10.45 -1.91
CA ALA A 73 1.22 9.24 -1.20
C ALA A 73 1.10 9.53 0.30
N ALA A 74 0.19 8.84 0.98
CA ALA A 74 0.14 8.85 2.44
C ALA A 74 -0.14 7.47 3.03
N CYS A 75 0.40 7.21 4.22
CA CYS A 75 0.10 6.01 5.00
C CYS A 75 0.04 6.29 6.50
N LEU A 76 -0.60 5.39 7.24
CA LEU A 76 -0.56 5.45 8.71
C LEU A 76 0.82 5.05 9.22
N VAL A 77 1.37 3.94 8.72
CA VAL A 77 2.66 3.39 9.17
C VAL A 77 3.59 3.14 8.00
N ASP A 78 4.77 3.73 8.05
CA ASP A 78 5.88 3.35 7.17
C ASP A 78 6.85 2.41 7.91
N ARG A 79 6.80 1.14 7.52
CA ARG A 79 7.64 0.07 8.07
C ARG A 79 9.04 -0.01 7.46
N SER A 80 9.33 0.83 6.47
CA SER A 80 10.68 0.96 5.91
C SER A 80 11.58 1.87 6.74
N GLY A 81 11.01 2.62 7.69
CA GLY A 81 11.73 3.66 8.42
C GLY A 81 12.13 4.84 7.53
N GLY A 82 11.26 5.26 6.60
CA GLY A 82 11.50 6.37 5.67
C GLY A 82 12.30 5.99 4.42
N LYS A 83 12.59 4.70 4.19
CA LYS A 83 13.44 4.22 3.10
C LYS A 83 12.65 3.81 1.85
N ALA A 84 11.32 3.67 1.95
CA ALA A 84 10.47 3.23 0.86
C ALA A 84 10.38 4.32 -0.21
N ASP A 85 10.80 3.99 -1.43
CA ASP A 85 10.56 4.81 -2.60
C ASP A 85 9.28 4.34 -3.32
N VAL A 86 8.29 5.23 -3.40
CA VAL A 86 7.03 5.00 -4.11
C VAL A 86 6.91 5.85 -5.38
N GLY A 87 7.94 6.61 -5.75
CA GLY A 87 8.00 7.45 -6.93
C GLY A 87 7.31 8.82 -6.80
N VAL A 88 6.67 9.09 -5.67
CA VAL A 88 6.02 10.38 -5.32
C VAL A 88 6.31 10.71 -3.85
N PRO A 89 6.15 11.97 -3.41
CA PRO A 89 6.31 12.31 -2.00
C PRO A 89 5.40 11.46 -1.11
N LEU A 90 5.96 10.84 -0.07
CA LEU A 90 5.25 9.99 0.89
C LEU A 90 5.17 10.67 2.25
N VAL A 91 3.95 10.80 2.80
CA VAL A 91 3.70 11.27 4.16
C VAL A 91 3.25 10.10 5.03
N SER A 92 3.98 9.81 6.11
CA SER A 92 3.64 8.77 7.09
C SER A 92 3.31 9.39 8.45
N LEU A 93 2.28 8.90 9.15
CA LEU A 93 2.02 9.33 10.54
C LEU A 93 3.02 8.72 11.54
N ALA A 94 3.40 7.46 11.33
CA ALA A 94 4.40 6.78 12.13
C ALA A 94 5.44 6.10 11.23
N GLN A 95 6.70 6.12 11.67
CA GLN A 95 7.78 5.36 11.06
C GLN A 95 8.25 4.31 12.06
N LEU A 96 8.35 3.06 11.60
CA LEU A 96 8.83 1.95 12.40
C LEU A 96 9.82 1.14 11.59
N GLU A 97 11.08 1.09 12.01
CA GLU A 97 12.02 0.15 11.43
C GLU A 97 11.81 -1.23 12.08
N VAL A 98 11.30 -2.19 11.31
CA VAL A 98 11.19 -3.59 11.74
C VAL A 98 12.29 -4.40 11.06
N PRO A 99 13.23 -5.00 11.81
CA PRO A 99 14.31 -5.74 11.22
C PRO A 99 13.79 -6.97 10.48
N THR A 100 14.36 -7.23 9.31
CA THR A 100 14.16 -8.45 8.53
C THR A 100 15.45 -9.25 8.55
N PHE A 101 15.32 -10.54 8.82
CA PHE A 101 16.44 -11.46 8.90
C PHE A 101 16.32 -12.51 7.80
N GLU A 102 17.45 -12.87 7.20
CA GLU A 102 17.52 -14.07 6.39
C GLU A 102 17.33 -15.30 7.29
N ALA A 103 16.77 -16.38 6.72
CA ALA A 103 16.45 -17.59 7.49
C ALA A 103 17.67 -18.22 8.18
N ASP A 104 18.87 -18.03 7.63
CA ASP A 104 20.15 -18.49 8.16
C ASP A 104 20.88 -17.47 9.04
N LYS A 105 20.29 -16.28 9.25
CA LYS A 105 20.89 -15.15 10.01
C LYS A 105 19.95 -14.61 11.08
N LEU A 106 19.24 -15.52 11.75
CA LEU A 106 18.36 -15.16 12.87
C LEU A 106 19.18 -14.83 14.13
N PRO A 107 18.75 -13.83 14.93
CA PRO A 107 19.22 -13.67 16.30
C PRO A 107 19.03 -14.98 17.10
N PRO A 108 19.94 -15.33 18.02
CA PRO A 108 19.86 -16.59 18.78
C PRO A 108 18.51 -16.81 19.48
N GLU A 109 17.90 -15.73 19.98
CA GLU A 109 16.59 -15.74 20.63
C GLU A 109 15.42 -16.04 19.67
N LEU A 110 15.60 -15.83 18.37
CA LEU A 110 14.61 -16.14 17.34
C LEU A 110 14.84 -17.49 16.65
N ALA A 111 16.01 -18.12 16.84
CA ALA A 111 16.40 -19.33 16.11
C ALA A 111 15.45 -20.54 16.33
N ALA A 112 14.81 -20.61 17.51
CA ALA A 112 13.83 -21.65 17.84
C ALA A 112 12.38 -21.23 17.53
N THR A 113 12.14 -20.01 17.06
CA THR A 113 10.80 -19.50 16.78
C THR A 113 10.34 -19.94 15.39
N GLU A 114 9.18 -20.60 15.30
CA GLU A 114 8.59 -20.99 14.03
C GLU A 114 8.11 -19.76 13.24
N ALA A 115 8.59 -19.61 12.00
CA ALA A 115 8.16 -18.55 11.10
C ALA A 115 6.76 -18.87 10.54
N VAL A 116 5.78 -18.05 10.92
CA VAL A 116 4.42 -18.13 10.37
C VAL A 116 4.20 -17.07 9.29
N LYS A 117 3.40 -17.41 8.27
CA LYS A 117 2.97 -16.45 7.24
C LYS A 117 1.59 -15.89 7.61
N PRO A 118 1.50 -14.69 8.22
CA PRO A 118 0.22 -14.09 8.56
C PRO A 118 -0.53 -13.56 7.32
N GLY A 119 -1.84 -13.35 7.48
CA GLY A 119 -2.71 -12.72 6.49
C GLY A 119 -3.46 -13.70 5.59
N SER A 120 -4.31 -13.16 4.70
CA SER A 120 -5.24 -13.96 3.90
C SER A 120 -4.66 -14.54 2.62
N ARG A 121 -3.41 -14.19 2.25
CA ARG A 121 -2.74 -14.72 1.06
C ARG A 121 -2.33 -16.18 1.25
N GLY A 122 -3.23 -17.10 0.90
CA GLY A 122 -3.02 -18.55 0.93
C GLY A 122 -4.02 -19.30 1.82
N LEU A 123 -4.97 -18.61 2.47
CA LEU A 123 -6.09 -19.27 3.12
C LEU A 123 -6.98 -19.90 2.04
N LYS A 124 -7.05 -21.24 2.02
CA LYS A 124 -8.11 -21.95 1.31
C LYS A 124 -9.38 -21.77 2.14
N VAL A 125 -10.33 -21.00 1.61
CA VAL A 125 -11.70 -20.94 2.15
C VAL A 125 -12.47 -22.15 1.64
#